data_AF-A0A821E866-F1
#
_entry.id   AF-A0A821E866-F1
#
_cell.length_a   1.000
_cell.length_b   1.000
_cell.length_c   1.000
_cell.angle_alpha   90.00
_cell.angle_beta   90.00
_cell.angle_gamma   90.00
#
_symmetry.space_group_name_H-M   'P 1'
#
loop_
_entity.id
_entity.type
_entity.pdbx_description
1 polymer ?
#
loop_
_entity_poly.entity_id
_entity_poly.type
_entity_poly.pdbx_seq_one_letter_code
_entity_poly.pdbx_strand_id
1 'polypeptide(L)'
;MFKNKDEIPKNLQSNIIYQVNCSSCSASYIGKTTRQACSRLKEHGAPTEIPVEHTNENLRRSARIAAMYANNNARISYYESDSSEDDIPSATYTSAIKRHITSTQHKIDWHNWSILDKDKHPYRLLVKESLAISEKSPALNLTTRSVSLVVYPEGRAIRRTSQKTSQ
;
A
#
# COMPACT_ATOMS: atom_id res chain seq x y z
N MET A 1 30.95 17.31 -11.19
CA MET A 1 29.80 16.51 -11.69
C MET A 1 28.93 16.17 -10.47
N PHE A 2 27.74 16.78 -10.36
CA PHE A 2 26.92 16.64 -9.15
C PHE A 2 26.22 15.26 -9.13
N LYS A 3 26.33 14.53 -8.01
CA LYS A 3 25.50 13.33 -7.78
C LYS A 3 24.05 13.75 -7.79
N ASN A 4 23.29 13.17 -8.71
CA ASN A 4 21.93 13.58 -9.00
C ASN A 4 20.96 12.80 -8.10
N LYS A 5 20.47 13.49 -7.06
CA LYS A 5 19.47 13.10 -6.04
C LYS A 5 19.80 11.84 -5.20
N ASP A 6 19.59 11.98 -3.90
CA ASP A 6 19.65 10.87 -2.96
C ASP A 6 18.49 9.89 -3.20
N GLU A 7 18.73 8.62 -2.90
CA GLU A 7 17.69 7.59 -2.97
C GLU A 7 16.60 7.85 -1.92
N ILE A 8 15.35 7.88 -2.37
CA ILE A 8 14.20 8.08 -1.48
C ILE A 8 14.01 6.79 -0.68
N PRO A 9 13.98 6.85 0.66
CA PRO A 9 13.82 5.66 1.49
C PRO A 9 12.43 5.05 1.27
N LYS A 10 12.34 3.73 1.43
CA LYS A 10 11.19 2.89 1.09
C LYS A 10 9.86 3.40 1.67
N ASN A 11 9.86 3.86 2.92
CA ASN A 11 8.70 4.40 3.63
C ASN A 11 8.18 5.73 3.06
N LEU A 12 9.04 6.53 2.41
CA LEU A 12 8.69 7.84 1.82
C LEU A 12 8.39 7.76 0.32
N GLN A 13 8.47 6.57 -0.28
CA GLN A 13 8.14 6.37 -1.69
C GLN A 13 6.63 6.44 -1.92
N SER A 14 6.25 6.97 -3.08
CA SER A 14 4.87 7.12 -3.56
C SER A 14 4.73 6.57 -4.98
N ASN A 15 3.48 6.38 -5.43
CA ASN A 15 3.15 5.81 -6.73
C ASN A 15 3.75 4.40 -6.91
N ILE A 16 3.54 3.59 -5.87
CA ILE A 16 4.10 2.25 -5.74
C ILE A 16 2.99 1.22 -5.54
N ILE A 17 3.30 -0.01 -5.93
CA ILE A 17 2.55 -1.21 -5.58
C ILE A 17 3.36 -1.94 -4.53
N TYR A 18 2.71 -2.26 -3.42
CA TYR A 18 3.35 -2.85 -2.26
C TYR A 18 2.64 -4.13 -1.84
N GLN A 19 3.39 -5.01 -1.19
CA GLN A 19 2.89 -6.24 -0.60
C GLN A 19 3.17 -6.21 0.91
N VAL A 20 2.16 -6.56 1.70
CA VAL A 20 2.25 -6.73 3.15
C VAL A 20 1.87 -8.17 3.48
N ASN A 21 2.64 -8.81 4.35
CA ASN A 21 2.40 -10.18 4.76
C ASN A 21 1.87 -10.24 6.19
N CYS A 22 1.01 -11.22 6.47
CA CYS A 22 0.69 -11.59 7.83
C CYS A 22 1.86 -12.36 8.44
N SER A 23 2.19 -12.11 9.71
CA SER A 23 3.22 -12.87 10.42
C SER A 23 2.70 -14.20 10.98
N SER A 24 1.38 -14.30 11.18
CA SER A 24 0.74 -15.46 11.81
C SER A 24 0.17 -16.46 10.79
N CYS A 25 -0.03 -16.07 9.53
CA CYS A 25 -0.51 -16.95 8.48
C CYS A 25 0.11 -16.60 7.12
N SER A 26 -0.03 -17.49 6.13
CA SER A 26 0.47 -17.27 4.76
C SER A 26 -0.31 -16.22 3.95
N ALA A 27 -1.25 -15.52 4.59
CA ALA A 27 -2.04 -14.50 3.93
C ALA A 27 -1.19 -13.24 3.66
N SER A 28 -1.31 -12.72 2.45
CA SER A 28 -0.68 -11.47 2.03
C SER A 28 -1.74 -10.53 1.49
N TYR A 29 -1.42 -9.24 1.51
CA TYR A 29 -2.20 -8.15 0.92
C TYR A 29 -1.34 -7.44 -0.11
N ILE A 30 -1.88 -7.21 -1.30
CA ILE A 30 -1.25 -6.39 -2.33
C ILE A 30 -2.10 -5.15 -2.52
N GLY A 31 -1.47 -3.98 -2.45
CA GLY A 31 -2.18 -2.72 -2.67
C GLY A 31 -1.32 -1.71 -3.42
N LYS A 32 -1.96 -0.67 -3.94
CA LYS A 32 -1.30 0.52 -4.48
C LYS A 32 -1.37 1.70 -3.52
N THR A 33 -0.46 2.64 -3.69
CA THR A 33 -0.56 3.98 -3.09
C THR A 33 -0.01 5.06 -4.01
N THR A 34 -0.73 6.17 -4.12
CA THR A 34 -0.23 7.42 -4.72
C THR A 34 0.34 8.38 -3.68
N ARG A 35 0.04 8.13 -2.39
CA ARG A 35 0.63 8.82 -1.24
C ARG A 35 1.90 8.13 -0.77
N GLN A 36 2.63 8.73 0.17
CA GLN A 36 3.76 8.09 0.82
C GLN A 36 3.33 6.77 1.49
N ALA A 37 4.14 5.74 1.35
CA ALA A 37 3.86 4.41 1.89
C ALA A 37 3.60 4.44 3.39
N CYS A 38 4.35 5.24 4.16
CA CYS A 38 4.18 5.37 5.60
C CYS A 38 2.76 5.82 5.99
N SER A 39 2.18 6.80 5.29
CA SER A 39 0.81 7.26 5.53
C SER A 39 -0.19 6.14 5.23
N ARG A 40 0.00 5.42 4.13
CA ARG A 40 -0.88 4.32 3.73
C ARG A 40 -0.87 3.17 4.74
N LEU A 41 0.30 2.79 5.24
CA LEU A 41 0.41 1.73 6.25
C LEU A 41 -0.27 2.15 7.56
N LYS A 42 -0.13 3.42 7.96
CA LYS A 42 -0.82 3.97 9.15
C LYS A 42 -2.34 3.94 9.00
N GLU A 43 -2.89 4.26 7.83
CA GLU A 43 -4.33 4.12 7.53
C GLU A 43 -4.82 2.66 7.75
N HIS A 44 -3.96 1.68 7.52
CA HIS A 44 -4.26 0.26 7.73
C HIS A 44 -4.02 -0.23 9.18
N GLY A 45 -3.57 0.63 10.09
CA GLY A 45 -3.32 0.29 11.49
C GLY A 45 -1.87 -0.04 11.83
N ALA A 46 -0.91 0.31 10.96
CA ALA A 46 0.50 0.27 11.35
C ALA A 46 0.78 1.26 12.49
N PRO A 47 1.67 0.93 13.43
CA PRO A 47 2.04 1.84 14.52
C PRO A 47 2.65 3.14 13.97
N THR A 48 2.51 4.23 14.73
CA THR A 48 3.01 5.55 14.36
C THR A 48 4.54 5.61 14.27
N GLU A 49 5.21 4.72 15.02
CA GLU A 49 6.64 4.43 14.98
C GLU A 49 6.92 3.37 13.92
N ILE A 50 7.00 3.78 12.66
CA ILE A 50 7.72 2.97 11.67
C ILE A 50 9.20 3.24 11.99
N PRO A 51 10.01 2.23 12.38
CA PRO A 51 11.43 2.46 12.63
C PRO A 51 12.03 3.03 11.36
N VAL A 52 12.29 4.34 11.39
CA VAL A 52 13.06 4.98 10.34
C VAL A 52 14.48 4.57 10.68
N GLU A 53 15.06 3.66 9.90
CA GLU A 53 16.49 3.43 9.98
C GLU A 53 17.15 4.81 9.89
N HIS A 54 17.76 5.23 11.01
CA HIS A 54 18.28 6.58 11.23
C HIS A 54 19.42 6.82 10.23
N THR A 55 19.08 7.17 9.00
CA THR A 55 20.03 7.68 8.04
C THR A 55 19.94 9.19 8.09
N ASN A 56 20.86 9.71 8.90
CA ASN A 56 21.45 11.04 8.87
C ASN A 56 20.84 12.09 9.81
N GLU A 57 21.56 12.31 10.92
CA GLU A 57 21.51 13.47 11.83
C GLU A 57 21.60 14.85 11.15
N ASN A 58 21.83 14.90 9.83
CA ASN A 58 22.15 16.13 9.10
C ASN A 58 21.04 16.68 8.21
N LEU A 59 19.83 16.09 8.21
CA LEU A 59 18.70 16.79 7.63
C LEU A 59 18.28 17.88 8.61
N ARG A 60 18.68 19.13 8.36
CA ARG A 60 18.12 20.34 9.00
C ARG A 60 16.62 20.13 9.08
N ARG A 61 16.11 19.69 10.23
CA ARG A 61 14.67 19.74 10.51
C ARG A 61 14.38 21.22 10.46
N SER A 62 13.83 21.69 9.34
CA SER A 62 13.44 23.09 9.22
C SER A 62 12.60 23.39 10.46
N ALA A 63 12.93 24.44 11.22
CA ALA A 63 12.23 24.79 12.45
C ALA A 63 10.70 24.78 12.29
N ARG A 64 10.24 25.04 11.06
CA ARG A 64 8.86 24.90 10.58
C ARG A 64 8.20 23.54 10.84
N ILE A 65 8.91 22.42 10.64
CA ILE A 65 8.40 21.05 10.87
C ILE A 65 8.27 20.79 12.38
N ALA A 66 9.26 21.18 13.18
CA ALA A 66 9.20 21.05 14.64
C ALA A 66 8.06 21.88 15.23
N ALA A 67 7.88 23.13 14.77
CA ALA A 67 6.76 24.00 15.15
C ALA A 67 5.40 23.42 14.73
N MET A 68 5.30 22.81 13.55
CA MET A 68 4.09 22.13 13.11
C MET A 68 3.72 20.95 14.03
N TYR A 69 4.68 20.13 14.47
CA TYR A 69 4.41 19.04 15.41
C TYR A 69 4.08 19.50 16.83
N ALA A 70 4.71 20.58 17.31
CA ALA A 70 4.34 21.21 18.57
C ALA A 70 2.90 21.75 18.56
N ASN A 71 2.40 22.16 17.38
CA ASN A 71 1.05 22.68 17.20
C ASN A 71 0.01 21.60 16.85
N ASN A 72 0.42 20.39 16.45
CA ASN A 72 -0.46 19.29 16.06
C ASN A 72 -1.03 18.47 17.24
N ASN A 73 -0.91 18.98 18.47
CA ASN A 73 -1.88 18.63 19.52
C ASN A 73 -3.26 19.28 19.27
N ALA A 74 -3.38 20.10 18.21
CA ALA A 74 -4.66 20.49 17.64
C ALA A 74 -5.35 19.30 16.96
N ARG A 75 -6.10 18.56 17.78
CA ARG A 75 -7.20 17.68 17.36
C ARG A 75 -8.02 18.41 16.28
N ILE A 76 -8.18 17.79 15.12
CA ILE A 76 -9.16 18.21 14.12
C ILE A 76 -10.55 18.02 14.76
N SER A 77 -11.16 19.10 15.26
CA SER A 77 -12.56 19.14 15.71
C SER A 77 -13.44 19.55 14.52
N TYR A 78 -13.92 18.55 13.79
CA TYR A 78 -14.91 18.75 12.75
C TYR A 78 -16.28 18.50 13.40
N TYR A 79 -16.99 19.59 13.75
CA TYR A 79 -18.30 19.68 14.41
C TYR A 79 -18.31 19.65 15.96
N GLU A 80 -18.73 20.76 16.57
CA GLU A 80 -19.28 20.78 17.93
C GLU A 80 -20.71 20.22 17.86
N SER A 81 -20.88 18.94 18.20
CA SER A 81 -22.21 18.37 18.40
C SER A 81 -22.73 18.80 19.77
N ASP A 82 -23.71 19.69 19.74
CA ASP A 82 -24.60 19.91 20.86
C ASP A 82 -25.32 18.59 21.21
N SER A 83 -25.16 18.19 22.47
CA SER A 83 -25.97 17.27 23.27
C SER A 83 -26.91 16.27 22.55
N SER A 84 -26.44 15.03 22.40
CA SER A 84 -27.22 13.82 22.72
C SER A 84 -26.28 12.63 22.91
N GLU A 85 -26.34 12.03 24.11
CA GLU A 85 -25.60 10.84 24.50
C GLU A 85 -26.22 9.61 23.83
N ASP A 86 -25.60 9.14 22.75
CA ASP A 86 -25.79 7.79 22.25
C ASP A 86 -24.43 7.26 21.77
N ASP A 87 -24.03 6.08 22.26
CA ASP A 87 -22.80 5.36 21.90
C ASP A 87 -22.65 5.16 20.38
N ILE A 88 -21.90 6.03 19.70
CA ILE A 88 -21.56 5.85 18.27
C ILE A 88 -20.20 5.15 18.16
N PRO A 89 -20.14 3.88 17.69
CA PRO A 89 -18.85 3.25 17.41
C PRO A 89 -18.20 4.02 16.26
N SER A 90 -17.09 4.70 16.55
CA SER A 90 -16.17 5.30 15.58
C SER A 90 -16.11 4.40 14.35
N ALA A 91 -16.72 4.83 13.24
CA ALA A 91 -16.88 4.04 12.03
C ALA A 91 -15.49 3.73 11.46
N THR A 92 -14.87 2.68 11.99
CA THR A 92 -13.49 2.35 11.69
C THR A 92 -13.42 1.94 10.23
N TYR A 93 -12.63 2.65 9.44
CA TYR A 93 -12.34 2.28 8.06
C TYR A 93 -11.94 0.79 7.98
N THR A 94 -12.84 -0.08 7.52
CA THR A 94 -12.72 -1.54 7.55
C THR A 94 -11.88 -2.05 6.37
N SER A 95 -10.62 -1.62 6.29
CA SER A 95 -9.72 -2.17 5.28
C SER A 95 -9.59 -3.69 5.41
N ALA A 96 -9.34 -4.41 4.33
CA ALA A 96 -9.24 -5.88 4.35
C ALA A 96 -8.19 -6.37 5.36
N ILE A 97 -7.09 -5.63 5.52
CA ILE A 97 -6.08 -5.86 6.56
C ILE A 97 -6.68 -5.69 7.96
N LYS A 98 -7.39 -4.60 8.22
CA LYS A 98 -7.99 -4.34 9.54
C LYS A 98 -9.03 -5.39 9.90
N ARG A 99 -9.88 -5.78 8.95
CA ARG A 99 -10.84 -6.88 9.15
C ARG A 99 -10.12 -8.19 9.47
N HIS A 100 -9.03 -8.51 8.77
CA HIS A 100 -8.24 -9.71 9.06
C HIS A 100 -7.73 -9.70 10.50
N ILE A 101 -7.05 -8.63 10.91
CA ILE A 101 -6.53 -8.47 12.29
C ILE A 101 -7.66 -8.64 13.32
N THR A 102 -8.82 -8.01 13.12
CA THR A 102 -9.94 -8.12 14.05
C THR A 102 -10.55 -9.52 14.08
N SER A 103 -10.71 -10.16 12.93
CA SER A 103 -11.37 -11.47 12.82
C SER A 103 -10.51 -12.65 13.28
N THR A 104 -9.19 -12.60 13.03
CA THR A 104 -8.28 -13.72 13.31
C THR A 104 -7.31 -13.43 14.46
N GLN A 105 -7.32 -12.20 15.00
CA GLN A 105 -6.33 -11.72 15.99
C GLN A 105 -4.87 -11.89 15.54
N HIS A 106 -4.63 -11.93 14.23
CA HIS A 106 -3.29 -12.09 13.68
C HIS A 106 -2.52 -10.78 13.66
N LYS A 107 -1.20 -10.90 13.77
CA LYS A 107 -0.27 -9.78 13.61
C LYS A 107 0.16 -9.65 12.15
N ILE A 108 0.27 -8.39 11.70
CA ILE A 108 0.79 -8.05 10.38
C ILE A 108 2.25 -7.65 10.51
N ASP A 109 3.08 -8.11 9.57
CA ASP A 109 4.47 -7.69 9.49
C ASP A 109 4.58 -6.34 8.76
N TRP A 110 4.59 -5.27 9.55
CA TRP A 110 4.76 -3.90 9.08
C TRP A 110 6.22 -3.53 8.79
N HIS A 111 7.19 -4.38 9.13
CA HIS A 111 8.61 -4.10 8.90
C HIS A 111 9.07 -4.69 7.56
N ASN A 112 8.66 -5.94 7.28
CA ASN A 112 9.05 -6.67 6.08
C ASN A 112 8.04 -6.58 4.93
N TRP A 113 7.32 -5.45 4.81
CA TRP A 113 6.53 -5.18 3.61
C TRP A 113 7.47 -4.96 2.41
N SER A 114 7.07 -5.24 1.18
CA SER A 114 7.95 -5.10 0.00
C SER A 114 7.31 -4.24 -1.07
N ILE A 115 8.15 -3.64 -1.93
CA ILE A 115 7.69 -2.90 -3.11
C ILE A 115 7.80 -3.84 -4.30
N LEU A 116 6.67 -4.07 -4.96
CA LEU A 116 6.59 -4.93 -6.13
C LEU A 116 6.92 -4.16 -7.41
N ASP A 117 6.35 -2.97 -7.57
CA ASP A 117 6.52 -2.16 -8.77
C ASP A 117 6.23 -0.67 -8.47
N LYS A 118 6.61 0.21 -9.39
CA LYS A 118 6.38 1.65 -9.34
C LYS A 118 5.91 2.16 -10.69
N ASP A 119 5.00 3.13 -10.69
CA ASP A 119 4.60 3.79 -11.94
C ASP A 119 4.06 5.19 -11.64
N LYS A 120 4.60 6.21 -12.33
CA LYS A 120 4.17 7.60 -12.13
C LYS A 120 2.75 7.85 -12.65
N HIS A 121 2.28 7.05 -13.61
CA HIS A 121 0.95 7.23 -14.19
C HIS A 121 -0.08 6.44 -13.38
N PRO A 122 -1.12 7.11 -12.84
CA PRO A 122 -2.07 6.49 -11.93
C PRO A 122 -2.83 5.32 -12.57
N TYR A 123 -3.16 5.42 -13.86
CA TYR A 123 -3.84 4.34 -14.59
C TYR A 123 -2.95 3.10 -14.75
N ARG A 124 -1.68 3.28 -15.13
CA ARG A 124 -0.73 2.17 -15.25
C ARG A 124 -0.51 1.49 -13.90
N LEU A 125 -0.51 2.26 -12.81
CA LEU A 125 -0.45 1.72 -11.45
C LEU A 125 -1.63 0.81 -11.13
N LEU A 126 -2.85 1.16 -11.57
CA LEU A 126 -4.04 0.29 -11.42
C LEU A 126 -3.92 -1.02 -12.21
N VAL A 127 -3.43 -0.93 -13.45
CA VAL A 127 -3.23 -2.09 -14.32
C VAL A 127 -2.20 -3.03 -13.70
N LYS A 128 -1.05 -2.49 -13.29
CA LYS A 128 0.03 -3.24 -12.64
C LYS A 128 -0.41 -3.87 -11.31
N GLU A 129 -1.19 -3.17 -10.49
CA GLU A 129 -1.79 -3.74 -9.27
C GLU A 129 -2.70 -4.93 -9.62
N SER A 130 -3.57 -4.76 -10.62
CA SER A 130 -4.49 -5.82 -11.06
C SER A 130 -3.74 -7.05 -11.58
N LEU A 131 -2.65 -6.84 -12.31
CA LEU A 131 -1.76 -7.91 -12.75
C LEU A 131 -1.07 -8.60 -11.57
N ALA A 132 -0.52 -7.84 -10.63
CA ALA A 132 0.15 -8.39 -9.45
C ALA A 132 -0.79 -9.22 -8.57
N ILE A 133 -2.03 -8.78 -8.37
CA ILE A 133 -3.06 -9.55 -7.65
C ILE A 133 -3.43 -10.82 -8.43
N SER A 134 -3.59 -10.70 -9.76
CA SER A 134 -3.93 -11.84 -10.62
C SER A 134 -2.81 -12.89 -10.68
N GLU A 135 -1.55 -12.49 -10.55
CA GLU A 135 -0.39 -13.37 -10.60
C GLU A 135 -0.10 -14.03 -9.23
N LYS A 136 -0.15 -13.25 -8.14
CA LYS A 136 0.22 -13.72 -6.79
C LYS A 136 -0.94 -14.26 -5.97
N SER A 137 -2.19 -14.02 -6.39
CA SER A 137 -3.42 -14.45 -5.70
C SER A 137 -3.38 -14.27 -4.16
N PRO A 138 -3.14 -13.05 -3.65
CA PRO A 138 -3.02 -12.79 -2.21
C PRO A 138 -4.33 -13.02 -1.45
N ALA A 139 -4.30 -13.82 -0.38
CA ALA A 139 -5.50 -14.24 0.35
C ALA A 139 -6.25 -13.10 1.07
N LEU A 140 -5.59 -11.98 1.39
CA LEU A 140 -6.25 -10.84 2.03
C LEU A 140 -7.00 -9.92 1.04
N ASN A 141 -6.74 -10.03 -0.26
CA ASN A 141 -7.41 -9.22 -1.26
C ASN A 141 -8.75 -9.84 -1.62
N LEU A 142 -9.85 -9.21 -1.19
CA LEU A 142 -11.19 -9.62 -1.64
C LEU A 142 -11.47 -9.26 -3.09
N THR A 143 -10.89 -8.15 -3.56
CA THR A 143 -11.04 -7.70 -4.94
C THR A 143 -9.97 -8.35 -5.81
N THR A 144 -10.39 -9.10 -6.83
CA THR A 144 -9.49 -9.81 -7.75
C THR A 144 -8.67 -8.86 -8.61
N ARG A 145 -9.19 -7.67 -8.94
CA ARG A 145 -8.54 -6.64 -9.78
C ARG A 145 -9.01 -5.24 -9.42
N SER A 146 -8.16 -4.23 -9.61
CA SER A 146 -8.51 -2.81 -9.45
C SER A 146 -9.08 -2.19 -10.73
N VAL A 147 -8.79 -2.78 -11.90
CA VAL A 147 -9.33 -2.42 -13.21
C VAL A 147 -9.64 -3.71 -14.00
N SER A 148 -10.72 -3.70 -14.78
CA SER A 148 -11.03 -4.77 -15.73
C SER A 148 -9.94 -4.89 -16.79
N LEU A 149 -9.16 -5.97 -16.73
CA LEU A 149 -8.16 -6.27 -17.75
C LEU A 149 -8.85 -6.90 -18.95
N VAL A 150 -9.18 -6.07 -19.96
CA VAL A 150 -9.65 -6.55 -21.26
C VAL A 150 -8.44 -7.08 -22.02
N VAL A 151 -8.35 -8.41 -22.14
CA VAL A 151 -7.33 -9.06 -22.96
C VAL A 151 -7.89 -9.18 -24.37
N TYR A 152 -7.32 -8.45 -25.32
CA TYR A 152 -7.68 -8.60 -26.72
C TYR A 152 -7.10 -9.92 -27.25
N PRO A 153 -7.94 -10.84 -27.74
CA PRO A 153 -7.51 -12.19 -28.13
C PRO A 153 -6.56 -12.20 -29.35
N GLU A 154 -6.48 -11.12 -30.11
CA GLU A 154 -5.78 -11.08 -31.41
C GLU A 154 -4.25 -11.03 -31.32
N GLY A 155 -3.66 -10.87 -30.12
CA GLY A 155 -2.20 -10.79 -29.92
C GLY A 155 -1.51 -12.10 -29.56
N ARG A 156 -2.26 -13.18 -29.24
CA ARG A 156 -1.69 -14.47 -28.82
C ARG A 156 -1.80 -15.48 -29.96
N ALA A 157 -1.07 -15.25 -31.05
CA ALA A 157 -0.94 -16.24 -32.10
C ALA A 157 -0.29 -17.51 -31.52
N ILE A 158 -1.12 -18.52 -31.23
CA ILE A 158 -0.68 -19.88 -30.91
C ILE A 158 0.09 -20.35 -32.14
N ARG A 159 1.42 -20.41 -32.04
CA ARG A 159 2.26 -21.07 -33.04
C ARG A 159 1.86 -22.54 -33.04
N ARG A 160 0.99 -22.93 -33.99
CA ARG A 160 0.74 -24.34 -34.30
C ARG A 160 2.07 -24.93 -34.75
N THR A 161 2.67 -25.77 -33.92
CA THR A 161 3.77 -26.62 -34.34
C THR A 161 3.20 -27.59 -35.39
N SER A 162 3.55 -27.37 -36.66
CA SER A 162 3.26 -28.33 -37.72
C SER A 162 4.00 -29.63 -37.41
N GLN A 163 3.28 -30.65 -36.95
CA GLN A 163 3.76 -32.02 -36.98
C GLN A 163 3.91 -32.42 -38.46
N LYS A 164 5.15 -32.55 -38.92
CA LYS A 164 5.47 -33.22 -40.19
C LYS A 164 5.09 -34.70 -40.02
N THR A 165 4.04 -35.14 -40.68
CA THR A 165 3.81 -36.53 -41.00
C THR A 165 4.82 -36.96 -42.07
N SER A 166 5.75 -37.85 -41.71
CA SER A 166 6.58 -38.58 -42.68
C SER A 166 5.70 -39.53 -43.49
N GLN A 167 5.91 -39.56 -44.80
CA GLN A 167 5.66 -40.74 -45.64
C GLN A 167 6.93 -41.59 -45.67
#